data_AF-A0A1Y3EFN3-F1
#
_entry.id   AF-A0A1Y3EFN3-F1
#
_cell.length_a   1.000
_cell.length_b   1.000
_cell.length_c   1.000
_cell.angle_alpha   90.00
_cell.angle_beta   90.00
_cell.angle_gamma   90.00
#
_symmetry.space_group_name_H-M   'P 1'
#
loop_
_entity.id
_entity.type
_entity.pdbx_description
1 polymer ?
#
loop_
_entity_poly.entity_id
_entity_poly.type
_entity_poly.pdbx_seq_one_letter_code
_entity_poly.pdbx_strand_id
1 'polypeptide(L)'
;MWSPLNEVMIASIIEGVGVAVYDVSKIGGELVGEDCDYEEEDIVSESLFVHYARRDDVLDFDWNPRVPWLIGSAENNSIVAAWKPAKNIVEDEDLEVSDEELEPADFE
;
A
#
# COMPACT_ATOMS: atom_id res chain seq x y z
N MET A 1 -9.06 7.71 -0.50
CA MET A 1 -10.22 7.40 0.37
C MET A 1 -9.77 6.60 1.58
N TRP A 2 -10.18 7.03 2.77
CA TRP A 2 -9.91 6.36 4.04
C TRP A 2 -10.68 5.05 4.17
N SER A 3 -10.06 4.06 4.78
CA SER A 3 -10.74 2.82 5.16
C SER A 3 -11.78 3.09 6.26
N PRO A 4 -13.01 2.57 6.15
CA PRO A 4 -14.04 2.74 7.17
C PRO A 4 -13.81 1.87 8.41
N LEU A 5 -12.92 0.87 8.31
CA LEU A 5 -12.66 -0.11 9.37
C LEU A 5 -11.25 0.00 9.96
N ASN A 6 -10.37 0.80 9.37
CA ASN A 6 -9.02 1.00 9.86
C ASN A 6 -8.61 2.48 9.69
N GLU A 7 -8.32 3.14 10.79
CA GLU A 7 -8.01 4.57 10.82
C GLU A 7 -6.66 4.94 10.21
N VAL A 8 -5.74 3.98 10.08
CA VAL A 8 -4.40 4.22 9.49
C VAL A 8 -4.32 3.80 8.02
N MET A 9 -5.40 3.32 7.41
CA MET A 9 -5.38 2.83 6.04
C MET A 9 -6.04 3.83 5.09
N ILE A 10 -5.33 4.18 4.02
CA ILE A 10 -5.85 5.01 2.94
C ILE A 10 -5.56 4.34 1.60
N ALA A 11 -6.45 4.53 0.63
CA ALA A 11 -6.21 4.10 -0.74
C ALA A 11 -6.38 5.26 -1.73
N SER A 12 -5.73 5.18 -2.89
CA SER A 12 -5.84 6.15 -3.98
C SER A 12 -5.89 5.44 -5.33
N ILE A 13 -6.37 6.14 -6.36
CA ILE A 13 -6.21 5.70 -7.74
C ILE A 13 -4.90 6.30 -8.26
N ILE A 14 -4.11 5.45 -8.90
CA ILE A 14 -2.96 5.86 -9.70
C ILE A 14 -3.39 5.72 -11.17
N GLU A 15 -3.46 6.85 -11.87
CA GLU A 15 -3.83 6.91 -13.29
C GLU A 15 -2.90 6.02 -14.13
N GLY A 16 -3.46 5.22 -15.04
CA GLY A 16 -2.71 4.26 -15.85
C GLY A 16 -2.25 3.00 -15.13
N VAL A 17 -2.40 2.90 -13.80
CA VAL A 17 -1.85 1.80 -13.00
C VAL A 17 -2.93 1.01 -12.27
N GLY A 18 -3.72 1.64 -11.40
CA GLY A 18 -4.65 0.89 -10.55
C GLY A 18 -5.02 1.58 -9.24
N VAL A 19 -5.29 0.77 -8.20
CA VAL A 19 -5.60 1.26 -6.85
C VAL A 19 -4.44 0.93 -5.92
N ALA A 20 -3.83 1.95 -5.34
CA ALA A 20 -2.80 1.80 -4.31
C ALA A 20 -3.40 1.89 -2.90
N VAL A 21 -2.85 1.13 -1.97
CA VAL A 21 -3.20 1.09 -0.57
C VAL A 21 -1.95 1.44 0.24
N TYR A 22 -2.13 2.33 1.20
CA TYR A 22 -1.07 2.87 2.06
C TYR A 22 -1.46 2.71 3.53
N ASP A 23 -0.44 2.47 4.35
CA ASP A 23 -0.51 2.46 5.80
C ASP A 23 0.20 3.70 6.36
N VAL A 24 -0.59 4.67 6.83
CA VAL A 24 -0.02 5.94 7.34
C VAL A 24 0.70 5.77 8.67
N SER A 25 0.54 4.64 9.37
CA SER A 25 1.28 4.38 10.60
C SER A 25 2.77 4.12 10.35
N LYS A 26 3.12 3.74 9.12
CA LYS A 26 4.50 3.46 8.70
C LYS A 26 5.25 4.67 8.15
N ILE A 27 4.62 5.84 8.07
CA ILE A 27 5.26 7.06 7.55
C ILE A 27 6.52 7.38 8.35
N GLY A 28 7.64 7.52 7.65
CA GLY A 28 8.95 7.79 8.26
C GLY A 28 9.56 6.55 8.92
N GLY A 29 9.03 5.36 8.64
CA GLY A 29 9.67 4.10 8.94
C GLY A 29 10.94 3.94 8.11
N GLU A 30 11.97 3.35 8.72
CA GLU A 30 13.23 3.04 8.05
C GLU A 30 12.99 1.88 7.07
N LEU A 31 13.37 2.09 5.82
CA LEU A 31 13.41 1.04 4.81
C LEU A 31 14.73 0.28 4.96
N VAL A 32 14.72 -1.03 4.68
CA VAL A 32 15.89 -1.91 4.81
C VAL A 32 16.10 -2.76 3.56
N GLY A 33 17.35 -3.08 3.23
CA GLY A 33 17.68 -4.00 2.14
C GLY A 33 17.43 -3.45 0.73
N GLU A 34 16.82 -4.24 -0.15
CA GLU A 34 16.48 -3.86 -1.53
C GLU A 34 15.45 -2.71 -1.58
N ASP A 35 14.68 -2.51 -0.51
CA ASP A 35 13.72 -1.41 -0.39
C ASP A 35 14.40 -0.08 0.02
N CYS A 36 15.68 -0.07 0.41
CA CYS A 36 16.44 1.14 0.72
C CYS A 36 16.90 1.94 -0.51
N ASP A 37 16.76 1.39 -1.72
CA ASP A 37 17.35 2.02 -2.90
C ASP A 37 16.60 3.32 -3.23
N TYR A 38 17.07 4.44 -2.67
CA TYR A 38 16.54 5.81 -2.76
C TYR A 38 16.33 6.36 -4.19
N GLU A 39 16.79 5.63 -5.21
CA GLU A 39 16.59 5.96 -6.62
C GLU A 39 15.22 5.45 -7.14
N GLU A 40 14.54 4.56 -6.43
CA GLU A 40 13.19 4.11 -6.74
C GLU A 40 12.15 4.97 -6.01
N GLU A 41 11.66 6.02 -6.69
CA GLU A 41 10.59 6.92 -6.19
C GLU A 41 9.28 6.19 -5.80
N ASP A 42 9.16 4.90 -6.12
CA ASP A 42 8.01 4.05 -5.85
C ASP A 42 8.08 3.31 -4.50
N ILE A 43 9.21 3.36 -3.79
CA ILE A 43 9.40 2.68 -2.51
C ILE A 43 9.38 3.70 -1.37
N VAL A 44 8.19 3.89 -0.79
CA VAL A 44 8.00 4.67 0.44
C VAL A 44 7.49 3.75 1.54
N SER A 45 7.91 4.00 2.79
CA SER A 45 7.60 3.17 3.97
C SER A 45 6.10 2.88 4.19
N GLU A 46 5.24 3.80 3.76
CA GLU A 46 3.79 3.71 3.89
C GLU A 46 3.12 2.94 2.76
N SER A 47 3.81 2.67 1.64
CA SER A 47 3.24 1.92 0.51
C SER A 47 3.07 0.45 0.89
N LEU A 48 1.84 -0.04 0.88
CA LEU A 48 1.52 -1.40 1.32
C LEU A 48 1.23 -2.34 0.15
N PHE A 49 0.41 -1.91 -0.81
CA PHE A 49 -0.08 -2.78 -1.88
C PHE A 49 -0.63 -2.00 -3.06
N VAL A 50 -0.38 -2.47 -4.29
CA VAL A 50 -1.00 -1.94 -5.51
C VAL A 50 -1.82 -3.03 -6.21
N HIS A 51 -3.11 -2.77 -6.37
CA HIS A 51 -3.97 -3.55 -7.26
C HIS A 51 -3.90 -2.97 -8.66
N TYR A 52 -3.10 -3.59 -9.52
CA TYR A 52 -3.00 -3.23 -10.92
C TYR A 52 -4.33 -3.49 -11.64
N ALA A 53 -4.84 -2.46 -12.30
CA ALA A 53 -6.00 -2.58 -13.16
C ALA A 53 -5.66 -3.54 -14.31
N ARG A 54 -6.62 -4.39 -14.67
CA ARG A 54 -6.29 -5.53 -15.53
C ARG A 54 -5.89 -5.11 -16.93
N ARG A 55 -6.51 -4.05 -17.48
CA ARG A 55 -6.32 -3.60 -18.88
C ARG A 55 -6.64 -2.12 -19.17
N ASP A 56 -7.11 -1.35 -18.20
CA ASP A 56 -7.63 0.00 -18.43
C ASP A 56 -7.61 0.82 -17.13
N ASP A 57 -7.94 2.10 -17.21
CA ASP A 57 -7.95 2.99 -16.04
C ASP A 57 -9.06 2.64 -15.04
N VAL A 58 -8.76 2.83 -13.76
CA VAL A 58 -9.75 2.75 -12.68
C VAL A 58 -10.50 4.07 -12.65
N LEU A 59 -11.83 4.00 -12.78
CA LEU A 59 -12.71 5.16 -12.71
C LEU A 59 -13.05 5.53 -11.27
N ASP A 60 -13.34 4.51 -10.45
CA ASP A 60 -13.71 4.69 -9.05
C ASP A 60 -13.45 3.39 -8.26
N PHE A 61 -13.34 3.50 -6.94
CA PHE A 61 -13.23 2.35 -6.04
C PHE A 61 -13.88 2.65 -4.69
N ASP A 62 -14.27 1.62 -3.95
CA ASP A 62 -14.76 1.75 -2.57
C ASP A 62 -14.35 0.59 -1.66
N TRP A 63 -14.16 0.93 -0.38
CA TRP A 63 -13.93 -0.02 0.69
C TRP A 63 -15.24 -0.65 1.14
N ASN A 64 -15.24 -1.94 1.39
CA ASN A 64 -16.40 -2.58 2.01
C ASN A 64 -16.49 -2.16 3.49
N PRO A 65 -17.63 -1.57 3.95
CA PRO A 65 -17.76 -1.09 5.33
C PRO A 65 -17.99 -2.21 6.36
N ARG A 66 -18.04 -3.47 5.92
CA ARG A 66 -18.33 -4.63 6.79
C ARG A 66 -17.27 -5.72 6.72
N VAL A 67 -16.60 -5.86 5.59
CA VAL A 67 -15.62 -6.93 5.35
C VAL A 67 -14.22 -6.29 5.29
N PRO A 68 -13.36 -6.52 6.29
CA PRO A 68 -12.02 -5.96 6.31
C PRO A 68 -11.24 -6.28 5.03
N TRP A 69 -10.55 -5.26 4.50
CA TRP A 69 -9.69 -5.32 3.31
C TRP A 69 -10.38 -5.65 1.98
N LEU A 70 -11.70 -5.83 1.96
CA LEU A 70 -12.42 -6.02 0.71
C LEU A 70 -12.62 -4.66 0.04
N ILE A 71 -12.11 -4.53 -1.18
CA ILE A 71 -12.24 -3.33 -2.00
C ILE A 71 -12.97 -3.71 -3.30
N GLY A 72 -13.88 -2.85 -3.74
CA GLY A 72 -14.48 -2.91 -5.07
C GLY A 72 -13.90 -1.80 -5.94
N SER A 73 -13.54 -2.10 -7.19
CA SER A 73 -13.09 -1.10 -8.16
C SER A 73 -13.85 -1.25 -9.48
N ALA A 74 -14.12 -0.12 -10.14
CA ALA A 74 -14.73 -0.04 -11.45
C ALA A 74 -13.70 0.46 -12.48
N GLU A 75 -13.48 -0.32 -13.52
CA GLU A 75 -12.57 0.00 -14.62
C GLU A 75 -13.35 0.56 -15.82
N ASN A 76 -12.68 1.36 -16.64
CA ASN A 76 -13.26 1.99 -17.83
C ASN A 76 -13.75 0.97 -18.90
N ASN A 77 -13.16 -0.22 -18.91
CA ASN A 77 -13.51 -1.34 -19.79
C ASN A 77 -14.78 -2.12 -19.37
N SER A 78 -15.63 -1.54 -18.50
CA SER A 78 -16.85 -2.17 -17.94
C SER A 78 -16.60 -3.38 -17.03
N ILE A 79 -15.40 -3.52 -16.48
CA ILE A 79 -15.10 -4.52 -15.44
C ILE A 79 -15.35 -3.90 -14.07
N VAL A 80 -16.03 -4.66 -13.20
CA VAL A 80 -16.07 -4.39 -11.77
C VAL A 80 -15.39 -5.56 -11.06
N ALA A 81 -14.34 -5.26 -10.31
CA ALA A 81 -13.59 -6.24 -9.54
C ALA A 81 -13.89 -6.07 -8.06
N ALA A 82 -14.00 -7.18 -7.34
CA ALA A 82 -14.00 -7.21 -5.89
C ALA A 82 -12.81 -8.05 -5.44
N TRP A 83 -11.91 -7.47 -4.66
CA TRP A 83 -10.63 -8.06 -4.34
C TRP A 83 -10.20 -7.77 -2.91
N LYS A 84 -9.29 -8.60 -2.40
CA LYS A 84 -8.70 -8.47 -1.07
C LYS A 84 -7.20 -8.80 -1.19
N PRO A 85 -6.30 -7.97 -0.63
CA PRO A 85 -4.89 -8.32 -0.55
C PRO A 85 -4.70 -9.59 0.27
N ALA A 86 -3.63 -10.33 -0.04
CA ALA A 86 -3.30 -11.53 0.69
C ALA A 86 -2.93 -11.21 2.14
N LYS A 87 -3.22 -12.12 3.06
CA LYS A 87 -3.08 -11.90 4.51
C LYS A 87 -1.63 -11.56 4.91
N ASN A 88 -0.67 -12.21 4.28
CA ASN A 88 0.77 -12.00 4.49
C ASN A 88 1.30 -10.65 3.99
N ILE A 89 0.52 -9.89 3.21
CA ILE A 89 0.90 -8.54 2.78
C ILE A 89 0.48 -7.51 3.84
N VAL A 90 -0.61 -7.78 4.54
CA VAL A 90 -1.28 -6.81 5.42
C VAL A 90 -1.13 -7.12 6.91
N GLU A 91 -0.53 -8.26 7.25
CA GLU A 91 -0.13 -8.59 8.61
C GLU A 91 1.36 -8.29 8.74
N ASP A 92 1.71 -7.40 9.66
CA ASP A 92 3.09 -7.15 10.01
C ASP A 92 3.65 -8.37 10.77
N GLU A 93 4.66 -9.00 10.20
CA GLU A 93 5.64 -9.72 10.99
C GLU A 93 6.63 -8.67 11.48
N ASP A 94 6.76 -8.50 12.81
CA ASP A 94 7.78 -7.61 13.37
C ASP A 94 9.16 -8.08 12.86
N LEU A 95 9.70 -7.38 11.85
CA LEU A 95 11.04 -7.64 11.36
C LEU A 95 12.01 -7.04 12.39
N GLU A 96 12.63 -7.92 13.20
CA GLU A 96 13.77 -7.53 14.01
C GLU A 96 14.96 -7.25 13.07
N VAL A 97 15.15 -5.97 12.73
CA VAL A 97 16.33 -5.49 12.00
C VAL A 97 17.49 -5.44 12.99
N SER A 98 18.64 -5.98 12.57
CA SER A 98 19.85 -5.93 13.40
C SER A 98 20.45 -4.52 13.40
N ASP A 99 21.03 -4.09 14.54
CA ASP A 99 21.66 -2.76 14.67
C ASP A 99 22.77 -2.51 13.61
N GLU A 100 23.29 -3.56 12.98
CA GLU A 100 24.33 -3.51 11.95
C GLU A 100 23.79 -3.13 10.56
N GLU A 101 22.48 -3.25 10.35
CA GLU A 101 21.79 -2.90 9.10
C GLU A 101 21.11 -1.53 9.17
N LEU A 102 21.08 -0.88 10.34
CA LEU A 102 20.55 0.47 10.53
C LEU A 102 21.51 1.52 9.98
N GLU A 103 20.97 2.58 9.38
CA GLU A 103 21.80 3.72 8.99
C GLU A 103 22.46 4.37 10.22
N PRO A 104 23.74 4.79 10.13
CA PRO A 104 24.39 5.45 11.23
C PRO A 104 23.67 6.76 11.55
N ALA A 105 23.23 6.93 12.80
CA ALA A 105 22.53 8.12 13.20
C ALA A 105 23.42 9.37 12.99
N ASP A 106 22.99 10.23 12.05
CA ASP A 106 23.60 11.53 11.78
C ASP A 106 23.32 12.49 12.95
N PHE A 107 24.10 12.37 14.03
CA PHE A 107 24.14 13.33 15.11
C PHE A 107 25.19 14.41 14.80
N GLU A 108 24.75 15.55 14.24
CA GLU A 108 25.47 16.84 14.29
C GLU A 108 25.05 17.71 15.49
#